data_AF-G8ZRR7-F1
#
_entry.id   AF-G8ZRR7-F1
#
_cell.length_a   1.000
_cell.length_b   1.000
_cell.length_c   1.000
_cell.angle_alpha   90.00
_cell.angle_beta   90.00
_cell.angle_gamma   90.00
#
_symmetry.space_group_name_H-M   'P 1'
#
loop_
_entity.id
_entity.type
_entity.pdbx_description
1 polymer ?
#
loop_
_entity_poly.entity_id
_entity_poly.type
_entity_poly.pdbx_seq_one_letter_code
_entity_poly.pdbx_strand_id
1 'polypeptide(L)'
;MKRVNLKSGHITRIIAALTIVGLWWFFSSSDLSYNKPSIDLLPVAQDEPKKATSNEKGTIMPSMPDKEAKEKLGRASWTYFHTLLARFPDEPTAEQSEKLKQFIELYAELYPCGECSYHFVKTLKRYPPQVSSRTAAALWGCSIHNIVNDYLGKEHYDCSTILEDYDCGCGDDEGKIKDDLKLDKVSLFKEGKQGG
;
A
#
# COMPACT_ATOMS: atom_id res chain seq x y z
N MET A 1 -68.49 -7.14 -22.00
CA MET A 1 -67.13 -6.73 -22.44
C MET A 1 -66.78 -5.39 -21.78
N LYS A 2 -66.05 -5.37 -20.66
CA LYS A 2 -65.56 -4.12 -20.03
C LYS A 2 -64.11 -3.90 -20.46
N ARG A 3 -63.87 -2.89 -21.30
CA ARG A 3 -62.51 -2.45 -21.65
C ARG A 3 -61.95 -1.65 -20.47
N VAL A 4 -60.87 -2.14 -19.87
CA VAL A 4 -60.13 -1.41 -18.83
C VAL A 4 -59.32 -0.31 -19.51
N ASN A 5 -59.66 0.94 -19.21
CA ASN A 5 -59.01 2.13 -19.76
C ASN A 5 -57.81 2.47 -18.86
N LEU A 6 -56.66 1.84 -19.14
CA LEU A 6 -55.44 2.07 -18.37
C LEU A 6 -54.89 3.45 -18.74
N LYS A 7 -54.97 4.42 -17.79
CA LYS A 7 -54.53 5.81 -18.01
C LYS A 7 -53.08 5.82 -18.50
N SER A 8 -52.83 6.51 -19.62
CA SER A 8 -51.53 6.60 -20.31
C SER A 8 -50.33 6.82 -19.38
N GLY A 9 -50.50 7.62 -18.32
CA GLY A 9 -49.47 7.87 -17.30
C GLY A 9 -49.03 6.66 -16.46
N HIS A 10 -49.90 5.68 -16.26
CA HIS A 10 -49.54 4.43 -15.58
C HIS A 10 -48.68 3.53 -16.48
N ILE A 11 -48.99 3.51 -17.78
CA ILE A 11 -48.21 2.76 -18.78
C ILE A 11 -46.81 3.35 -18.89
N THR A 12 -46.68 4.69 -18.91
CA THR A 12 -45.36 5.34 -18.97
C THR A 12 -44.51 5.04 -17.74
N ARG A 13 -45.10 5.01 -16.55
CA ARG A 13 -44.37 4.65 -15.31
C ARG A 13 -43.91 3.20 -15.28
N ILE A 14 -44.73 2.28 -15.79
CA ILE A 14 -44.37 0.85 -15.88
C ILE A 14 -43.23 0.67 -16.89
N ILE A 15 -43.31 1.33 -18.05
CA ILE A 15 -42.23 1.26 -19.05
C ILE A 15 -40.93 1.83 -18.47
N ALA A 16 -40.96 2.99 -17.81
CA ALA A 16 -39.78 3.58 -17.19
C ALA A 16 -39.15 2.66 -16.12
N ALA A 17 -39.97 2.03 -15.27
CA ALA A 17 -39.48 1.09 -14.26
C ALA A 17 -38.83 -0.15 -14.90
N LEU A 18 -39.46 -0.71 -15.94
CA LEU A 18 -38.90 -1.85 -16.67
C LEU A 18 -37.60 -1.49 -17.40
N THR A 19 -37.48 -0.28 -17.94
CA THR A 19 -36.21 0.18 -18.53
C THR A 19 -35.11 0.34 -17.49
N ILE A 20 -35.41 0.86 -16.30
CA ILE A 20 -34.41 1.02 -15.23
C ILE A 20 -33.96 -0.35 -14.71
N VAL A 21 -34.89 -1.28 -14.49
CA VAL A 21 -34.57 -2.65 -14.04
C VAL A 21 -33.82 -3.40 -15.13
N GLY A 22 -34.18 -3.23 -16.40
CA GLY A 22 -33.47 -3.81 -17.54
C GLY A 22 -32.06 -3.26 -17.70
N LEU A 23 -31.86 -1.95 -17.52
CA LEU A 23 -30.54 -1.33 -17.52
C LEU A 23 -29.72 -1.80 -16.32
N TRP A 24 -30.29 -1.85 -15.12
CA TRP A 24 -29.59 -2.36 -13.94
C TRP A 24 -29.20 -3.83 -14.13
N TRP A 25 -30.08 -4.66 -14.69
CA TRP A 25 -29.75 -6.06 -14.97
C TRP A 25 -28.70 -6.18 -16.09
N PHE A 26 -28.76 -5.35 -17.13
CA PHE A 26 -27.75 -5.35 -18.22
C PHE A 26 -26.38 -4.88 -17.73
N PHE A 27 -26.30 -3.82 -16.93
CA PHE A 27 -25.05 -3.32 -16.34
C PHE A 27 -24.55 -4.15 -15.15
N SER A 28 -25.45 -4.87 -14.46
CA SER A 28 -25.08 -5.83 -13.42
C SER A 28 -24.71 -7.21 -13.98
N SER A 29 -25.16 -7.56 -15.19
CA SER A 29 -24.85 -8.86 -15.85
C SER A 29 -23.84 -8.72 -16.97
N SER A 30 -23.44 -7.51 -17.35
CA SER A 30 -22.14 -7.33 -17.97
C SER A 30 -21.12 -7.70 -16.89
N ASP A 31 -20.75 -8.98 -16.86
CA ASP A 31 -19.48 -9.40 -16.27
C ASP A 31 -18.47 -8.39 -16.79
N LEU A 32 -17.99 -7.52 -15.90
CA LEU A 32 -16.79 -6.76 -16.14
C LEU A 32 -15.78 -7.83 -16.51
N SER A 33 -15.43 -7.93 -17.79
CA SER A 33 -14.34 -8.77 -18.24
C SER A 33 -13.08 -8.11 -17.69
N TYR A 34 -12.89 -8.24 -16.39
CA TYR A 34 -11.60 -8.26 -15.78
C TYR A 34 -10.95 -9.45 -16.47
N ASN A 35 -10.20 -9.15 -17.53
CA ASN A 35 -9.17 -10.04 -18.01
C ASN A 35 -8.24 -10.21 -16.82
N LYS A 36 -8.56 -11.15 -15.95
CA LYS A 36 -7.60 -11.78 -15.08
C LYS A 36 -6.62 -12.36 -16.08
N PRO A 37 -5.38 -11.83 -16.19
CA PRO A 37 -4.43 -12.48 -17.06
C PRO A 37 -4.37 -13.91 -16.55
N SER A 38 -4.76 -14.85 -17.40
CA SER A 38 -4.34 -16.24 -17.26
C SER A 38 -2.83 -16.19 -17.36
N ILE A 39 -2.20 -15.92 -16.21
CA ILE A 39 -0.84 -16.37 -15.95
C ILE A 39 -0.99 -17.86 -16.14
N ASP A 40 -0.62 -18.31 -17.33
CA ASP A 40 -0.26 -19.70 -17.55
C ASP A 40 0.62 -20.05 -16.37
N LEU A 41 0.09 -20.91 -15.52
CA LEU A 41 0.83 -21.69 -14.55
C LEU A 41 1.73 -22.61 -15.38
N LEU A 42 2.71 -22.02 -16.07
CA LEU A 42 4.06 -22.56 -16.03
C LEU A 42 4.30 -22.83 -14.55
N PRO A 43 4.81 -24.01 -14.18
CA PRO A 43 5.14 -24.26 -12.80
C PRO A 43 6.16 -23.19 -12.43
N VAL A 44 5.71 -22.17 -11.70
CA VAL A 44 6.57 -21.42 -10.81
C VAL A 44 7.06 -22.53 -9.92
N ALA A 45 8.30 -22.96 -10.21
CA ALA A 45 9.02 -23.84 -9.33
C ALA A 45 8.76 -23.27 -7.95
N GLN A 46 8.11 -24.07 -7.10
CA GLN A 46 8.06 -23.77 -5.69
C GLN A 46 9.52 -23.82 -5.26
N ASP A 47 10.18 -22.68 -5.35
CA ASP A 47 11.30 -22.39 -4.53
C ASP A 47 10.71 -22.36 -3.13
N GLU A 48 10.69 -23.55 -2.51
CA GLU A 48 10.94 -23.74 -1.08
C GLU A 48 11.74 -22.56 -0.53
N PRO A 49 11.52 -22.08 0.72
CA PRO A 49 12.31 -21.01 1.30
C PRO A 49 13.77 -21.47 1.38
N LYS A 50 14.51 -21.22 0.30
CA LYS A 50 15.91 -21.57 0.16
C LYS A 50 16.61 -20.70 1.18
N LYS A 51 16.99 -21.35 2.28
CA LYS A 51 17.94 -20.85 3.29
C LYS A 51 18.95 -19.96 2.58
N ALA A 52 18.90 -18.65 2.86
CA ALA A 52 19.70 -17.63 2.19
C ALA A 52 21.15 -18.09 2.06
N THR A 53 21.51 -18.55 0.87
CA THR A 53 22.88 -18.91 0.55
C THR A 53 23.59 -17.62 0.20
N SER A 54 24.58 -17.27 1.03
CA SER A 54 25.61 -16.26 0.81
C SER A 54 25.82 -15.90 -0.68
N ASN A 55 25.64 -14.60 -0.99
CA ASN A 55 25.76 -13.93 -2.30
C ASN A 55 24.49 -13.85 -3.16
N GLU A 56 23.56 -13.02 -2.73
CA GLU A 56 22.87 -12.17 -3.69
C GLU A 56 23.88 -11.20 -4.30
N LYS A 57 24.44 -11.59 -5.45
CA LYS A 57 25.46 -10.82 -6.15
C LYS A 57 24.96 -9.40 -6.43
N GLY A 58 25.62 -8.41 -5.84
CA GLY A 58 25.43 -6.99 -6.14
C GLY A 58 24.79 -6.14 -5.03
N THR A 59 24.50 -6.69 -3.85
CA THR A 59 24.09 -5.89 -2.69
C THR A 59 25.30 -5.20 -2.05
N ILE A 60 25.13 -3.97 -1.56
CA ILE A 60 26.17 -3.24 -0.84
C ILE A 60 26.36 -3.83 0.56
N MET A 61 25.25 -4.13 1.23
CA MET A 61 25.24 -4.66 2.60
C MET A 61 25.33 -6.20 2.61
N PRO A 62 26.06 -6.79 3.58
CA PRO A 62 26.12 -8.24 3.76
C PRO A 62 24.81 -8.80 4.31
N SER A 63 24.65 -10.13 4.25
CA SER A 63 23.49 -10.82 4.84
C SER A 63 23.36 -10.58 6.34
N MET A 64 22.14 -10.56 6.88
CA MET A 64 21.87 -10.40 8.31
C MET A 64 21.23 -11.69 8.90
N PRO A 65 22.04 -12.66 9.34
CA PRO A 65 21.55 -13.98 9.73
C PRO A 65 20.85 -14.02 11.10
N ASP A 66 21.15 -13.07 12.00
CA ASP A 66 20.48 -12.97 13.29
C ASP A 66 19.04 -12.47 13.10
N LYS A 67 18.08 -13.37 13.34
CA LYS A 67 16.65 -13.11 13.14
C LYS A 67 16.12 -12.05 14.09
N GLU A 68 16.50 -12.08 15.37
CA GLU A 68 15.97 -11.13 16.36
C GLU A 68 16.50 -9.72 16.09
N ALA A 69 17.80 -9.61 15.78
CA ALA A 69 18.39 -8.35 15.38
C ALA A 69 17.77 -7.82 14.08
N LYS A 70 17.49 -8.69 13.09
CA LYS A 70 16.83 -8.32 11.83
C LYS A 70 15.43 -7.79 12.05
N GLU A 71 14.61 -8.46 12.85
CA GLU A 71 13.26 -8.00 13.17
C GLU A 71 13.28 -6.67 13.96
N LYS A 72 14.24 -6.49 14.89
CA LYS A 72 14.39 -5.24 15.64
C LYS A 72 14.79 -4.08 14.73
N LEU A 73 15.73 -4.32 13.82
CA LEU A 73 16.11 -3.36 12.80
C LEU A 73 14.90 -3.01 11.93
N GLY A 74 14.18 -3.99 11.39
CA GLY A 74 13.06 -3.74 10.50
C GLY A 74 11.91 -2.96 11.15
N ARG A 75 11.55 -3.25 12.41
CA ARG A 75 10.56 -2.42 13.13
C ARG A 75 11.00 -0.96 13.27
N ALA A 76 12.26 -0.72 13.65
CA ALA A 76 12.79 0.63 13.80
C ALA A 76 12.85 1.37 12.44
N SER A 77 13.26 0.64 11.41
CA SER A 77 13.30 1.07 10.02
C SER A 77 11.94 1.49 9.48
N TRP A 78 10.90 0.66 9.67
CA TRP A 78 9.53 0.98 9.25
C TRP A 78 8.94 2.16 10.02
N THR A 79 9.18 2.24 11.33
CA THR A 79 8.74 3.38 12.14
C THR A 79 9.31 4.68 11.58
N TYR A 80 10.62 4.73 11.30
CA TYR A 80 11.25 5.91 10.70
C TYR A 80 10.70 6.19 9.30
N PHE A 81 10.60 5.16 8.47
CA PHE A 81 10.17 5.28 7.08
C PHE A 81 8.75 5.84 6.97
N HIS A 82 7.79 5.25 7.65
CA HIS A 82 6.40 5.73 7.63
C HIS A 82 6.26 7.11 8.27
N THR A 83 7.00 7.40 9.34
CA THR A 83 7.02 8.76 9.93
C THR A 83 7.54 9.79 8.92
N LEU A 84 8.60 9.47 8.17
CA LEU A 84 9.14 10.35 7.13
C LEU A 84 8.11 10.61 6.03
N LEU A 85 7.42 9.57 5.55
CA LEU A 85 6.41 9.69 4.49
C LEU A 85 5.17 10.46 4.96
N ALA A 86 4.70 10.20 6.18
CA ALA A 86 3.58 10.92 6.80
C ALA A 86 3.91 12.41 7.04
N ARG A 87 5.19 12.79 7.00
CA ARG A 87 5.67 14.17 7.16
C ARG A 87 6.17 14.83 5.90
N PHE A 88 6.04 14.15 4.77
CA PHE A 88 6.28 14.77 3.49
C PHE A 88 5.25 15.89 3.23
N PRO A 89 5.56 16.95 2.45
CA PRO A 89 4.60 18.02 2.18
C PRO A 89 3.38 17.51 1.39
N ASP A 90 2.21 18.11 1.63
CA ASP A 90 1.02 17.84 0.83
C ASP A 90 1.19 18.35 -0.62
N GLU A 91 1.86 19.49 -0.79
CA GLU A 91 2.22 20.08 -2.08
C GLU A 91 3.74 20.25 -2.19
N PRO A 92 4.49 19.18 -2.50
CA PRO A 92 5.94 19.23 -2.57
C PRO A 92 6.44 19.97 -3.82
N THR A 93 7.57 20.67 -3.70
CA THR A 93 8.30 21.16 -4.86
C THR A 93 8.89 20.00 -5.66
N ALA A 94 9.27 20.26 -6.93
CA ALA A 94 9.96 19.27 -7.76
C ALA A 94 11.26 18.77 -7.11
N GLU A 95 12.00 19.67 -6.43
CA GLU A 95 13.22 19.31 -5.71
C GLU A 95 12.93 18.42 -4.50
N GLN A 96 11.89 18.72 -3.72
CA GLN A 96 11.49 17.89 -2.56
C GLN A 96 11.07 16.48 -3.00
N SER A 97 10.31 16.39 -4.09
CA SER A 97 9.88 15.12 -4.69
C SER A 97 11.06 14.27 -5.14
N GLU A 98 12.02 14.90 -5.84
CA GLU A 98 13.23 14.23 -6.30
C GLU A 98 14.12 13.77 -5.13
N LYS A 99 14.26 14.60 -4.08
CA LYS A 99 14.98 14.21 -2.85
C LYS A 99 14.36 13.01 -2.17
N LEU A 100 13.03 12.96 -2.04
CA LEU A 100 12.35 11.82 -1.42
C LEU A 100 12.58 10.54 -2.25
N LYS A 101 12.46 10.64 -3.58
CA LYS A 101 12.71 9.52 -4.48
C LYS A 101 14.14 8.99 -4.35
N GLN A 102 15.15 9.86 -4.43
CA GLN A 102 16.56 9.49 -4.26
C GLN A 102 16.83 8.88 -2.88
N PHE A 103 16.25 9.46 -1.83
CA PHE A 103 16.36 8.92 -0.49
C PHE A 103 15.84 7.49 -0.42
N ILE A 104 14.66 7.19 -1.00
CA ILE A 104 14.07 5.84 -1.00
C ILE A 104 14.95 4.85 -1.78
N GLU A 105 15.47 5.25 -2.94
CA GLU A 105 16.38 4.43 -3.74
C GLU A 105 17.66 4.08 -2.97
N LEU A 106 18.30 5.08 -2.36
CA LEU A 106 19.47 4.90 -1.51
C LEU A 106 19.16 4.09 -0.25
N TYR A 107 18.00 4.30 0.35
CA TYR A 107 17.54 3.55 1.52
C TYR A 107 17.44 2.05 1.20
N ALA A 108 16.90 1.69 0.04
CA ALA A 108 16.81 0.30 -0.40
C ALA A 108 18.19 -0.31 -0.68
N GLU A 109 19.08 0.41 -1.36
CA GLU A 109 20.44 -0.07 -1.67
C GLU A 109 21.33 -0.23 -0.44
N LEU A 110 21.14 0.63 0.58
CA LEU A 110 21.95 0.68 1.79
C LEU A 110 21.28 0.03 3.00
N TYR A 111 20.15 -0.64 2.83
CA TYR A 111 19.46 -1.30 3.93
C TYR A 111 20.36 -2.39 4.56
N PRO A 112 20.61 -2.39 5.89
CA PRO A 112 21.64 -3.23 6.53
C PRO A 112 21.21 -4.69 6.74
N CYS A 113 20.68 -5.29 5.68
CA CYS A 113 20.36 -6.70 5.51
C CYS A 113 20.41 -6.98 4.00
N GLY A 114 21.43 -7.71 3.54
CA GLY A 114 21.66 -7.97 2.11
C GLY A 114 20.44 -8.56 1.41
N GLU A 115 19.87 -9.63 1.97
CA GLU A 115 18.65 -10.25 1.45
C GLU A 115 17.45 -9.29 1.37
N CYS A 116 17.28 -8.47 2.40
CA CYS A 116 16.21 -7.48 2.45
C CYS A 116 16.42 -6.39 1.38
N SER A 117 17.65 -5.87 1.25
CA SER A 117 18.05 -4.84 0.29
C SER A 117 17.80 -5.29 -1.15
N TYR A 118 18.24 -6.49 -1.51
CA TYR A 118 18.04 -7.04 -2.85
C TYR A 118 16.56 -7.14 -3.23
N HIS A 119 15.74 -7.68 -2.34
CA HIS A 119 14.31 -7.79 -2.55
C HIS A 119 13.66 -6.39 -2.62
N PHE A 120 14.09 -5.45 -1.80
CA PHE A 120 13.52 -4.10 -1.81
C PHE A 120 13.88 -3.35 -3.10
N VAL A 121 15.14 -3.37 -3.53
CA VAL A 121 15.59 -2.77 -4.80
C VAL A 121 14.82 -3.35 -5.99
N LYS A 122 14.57 -4.66 -6.02
CA LYS A 122 13.71 -5.28 -7.04
C LYS A 122 12.27 -4.80 -6.97
N THR A 123 11.73 -4.66 -5.76
CA THR A 123 10.37 -4.19 -5.53
C THR A 123 10.19 -2.76 -6.06
N LEU A 124 11.17 -1.87 -5.85
CA LEU A 124 11.13 -0.50 -6.35
C LEU A 124 11.09 -0.42 -7.89
N LYS A 125 11.70 -1.38 -8.61
CA LYS A 125 11.60 -1.44 -10.09
C LYS A 125 10.18 -1.75 -10.57
N ARG A 126 9.40 -2.49 -9.78
CA ARG A 126 8.02 -2.88 -10.10
C ARG A 126 7.02 -1.82 -9.61
N TYR A 127 7.29 -1.22 -8.45
CA TYR A 127 6.42 -0.30 -7.73
C TYR A 127 7.21 0.97 -7.35
N PRO A 128 7.47 1.87 -8.32
CA PRO A 128 8.30 3.03 -8.08
C PRO A 128 7.67 4.00 -7.05
N PRO A 129 8.49 4.75 -6.29
CA PRO A 129 8.01 5.69 -5.29
C PRO A 129 6.99 6.69 -5.83
N GLN A 130 5.86 6.84 -5.13
CA GLN A 130 4.86 7.88 -5.42
C GLN A 130 5.12 9.09 -4.53
N VAL A 131 5.74 10.13 -5.10
CA VAL A 131 6.27 11.28 -4.34
C VAL A 131 5.55 12.60 -4.67
N SER A 132 4.32 12.52 -5.18
CA SER A 132 3.56 13.70 -5.61
C SER A 132 2.89 14.47 -4.46
N SER A 133 2.70 13.83 -3.31
CA SER A 133 2.11 14.42 -2.10
C SER A 133 2.38 13.53 -0.88
N ARG A 134 2.18 14.06 0.32
CA ARG A 134 2.17 13.32 1.59
C ARG A 134 1.33 12.04 1.52
N THR A 135 0.08 12.18 1.08
CA THR A 135 -0.87 11.07 1.01
C THR A 135 -0.42 10.00 0.01
N ALA A 136 0.07 10.41 -1.18
CA ALA A 136 0.57 9.48 -2.17
C ALA A 136 1.80 8.70 -1.65
N ALA A 137 2.72 9.40 -0.97
CA ALA A 137 3.91 8.83 -0.39
C ALA A 137 3.59 7.82 0.73
N ALA A 138 2.73 8.20 1.67
CA ALA A 138 2.34 7.34 2.80
C ALA A 138 1.57 6.09 2.36
N LEU A 139 0.59 6.23 1.46
CA LEU A 139 -0.17 5.09 0.94
C LEU A 139 0.71 4.14 0.11
N TRP A 140 1.64 4.70 -0.68
CA TRP A 140 2.63 3.88 -1.39
C TRP A 140 3.53 3.13 -0.39
N GLY A 141 4.04 3.80 0.64
CA GLY A 141 4.86 3.17 1.69
C GLY A 141 4.12 2.02 2.39
N CYS A 142 2.85 2.21 2.74
CA CYS A 142 2.01 1.16 3.29
C CYS A 142 1.85 -0.03 2.34
N SER A 143 1.61 0.24 1.06
CA SER A 143 1.48 -0.80 0.04
C SER A 143 2.76 -1.63 -0.13
N ILE A 144 3.92 -0.96 -0.10
CA ILE A 144 5.23 -1.62 -0.11
C ILE A 144 5.44 -2.48 1.15
N HIS A 145 5.08 -1.96 2.32
CA HIS A 145 5.17 -2.73 3.56
C HIS A 145 4.29 -3.98 3.51
N ASN A 146 3.09 -3.89 2.93
CA ASN A 146 2.22 -5.04 2.74
C ASN A 146 2.76 -6.09 1.76
N ILE A 147 3.52 -5.69 0.73
CA ILE A 147 4.25 -6.66 -0.12
C ILE A 147 5.28 -7.46 0.71
N VAL A 148 5.96 -6.80 1.65
CA VAL A 148 6.88 -7.48 2.58
C VAL A 148 6.10 -8.36 3.56
N ASN A 149 4.97 -7.90 4.08
CA ASN A 149 4.11 -8.71 4.94
C ASN A 149 3.65 -9.99 4.24
N ASP A 150 3.17 -9.89 3.00
CA ASP A 150 2.75 -11.03 2.18
C ASP A 150 3.92 -12.01 1.95
N TYR A 151 5.12 -11.50 1.63
CA TYR A 151 6.32 -12.32 1.47
C TYR A 151 6.72 -13.07 2.75
N LEU A 152 6.52 -12.44 3.92
CA LEU A 152 6.80 -13.01 5.23
C LEU A 152 5.62 -13.81 5.81
N GLY A 153 4.50 -13.93 5.09
CA GLY A 153 3.29 -14.61 5.55
C GLY A 153 2.60 -13.93 6.75
N LYS A 154 2.66 -12.61 6.82
CA LYS A 154 2.04 -11.78 7.88
C LYS A 154 0.64 -11.30 7.47
N GLU A 155 -0.12 -10.82 8.44
CA GLU A 155 -1.41 -10.19 8.19
C GLU A 155 -1.26 -8.90 7.38
N HIS A 156 -2.22 -8.67 6.48
CA HIS A 156 -2.28 -7.45 5.69
C HIS A 156 -2.72 -6.28 6.57
N TYR A 157 -2.08 -5.12 6.39
CA TYR A 157 -2.40 -3.91 7.12
C TYR A 157 -3.38 -3.03 6.38
N ASP A 158 -4.38 -2.52 7.10
CA ASP A 158 -5.30 -1.54 6.55
C ASP A 158 -4.64 -0.16 6.43
N CYS A 159 -4.34 0.25 5.20
CA CYS A 159 -3.73 1.53 4.90
C CYS A 159 -4.68 2.73 5.06
N SER A 160 -5.97 2.52 5.38
CA SER A 160 -6.97 3.59 5.46
C SER A 160 -6.66 4.66 6.50
N THR A 161 -5.91 4.32 7.55
CA THR A 161 -5.51 5.22 8.65
C THR A 161 -4.02 5.47 8.71
N ILE A 162 -3.28 5.31 7.60
CA ILE A 162 -1.81 5.33 7.61
C ILE A 162 -1.22 6.68 8.08
N LEU A 163 -1.89 7.80 7.80
CA LEU A 163 -1.40 9.12 8.19
C LEU A 163 -1.61 9.37 9.69
N GLU A 164 -2.74 8.93 10.22
CA GLU A 164 -3.08 8.99 11.65
C GLU A 164 -2.18 8.03 12.44
N ASP A 165 -1.91 6.86 11.88
CA ASP A 165 -1.13 5.81 12.53
C ASP A 165 0.36 6.15 12.65
N TYR A 166 0.88 7.11 11.87
CA TYR A 166 2.28 7.54 11.93
C TYR A 166 2.44 9.04 12.17
N ASP A 167 1.47 9.68 12.81
CA ASP A 167 1.68 11.04 13.26
C ASP A 167 2.71 11.08 14.42
N CYS A 168 3.85 11.73 14.20
CA CYS A 168 4.81 12.01 15.29
C CYS A 168 4.37 13.11 16.25
N GLY A 169 3.14 13.61 16.18
CA GLY A 169 2.61 14.65 17.07
C GLY A 169 3.46 15.92 17.04
N CYS A 170 4.06 16.20 15.90
CA CYS A 170 5.02 17.29 15.72
C CYS A 170 4.35 18.54 15.08
N GLY A 171 3.01 18.56 15.09
CA GLY A 171 2.19 19.69 14.67
C GLY A 171 1.90 19.78 13.17
N ASP A 172 1.01 20.71 12.84
CA ASP A 172 0.75 21.15 11.46
C ASP A 172 1.94 21.93 10.89
N ASP A 173 1.80 22.46 9.67
CA ASP A 173 2.87 23.20 8.99
C ASP A 173 3.28 24.51 9.71
N GLU A 174 2.52 24.95 10.72
CA GLU A 174 2.86 26.05 11.63
C GLU A 174 3.53 25.56 12.93
N GLY A 175 3.76 24.25 13.05
CA GLY A 175 4.31 23.60 14.25
C GLY A 175 3.30 23.51 15.41
N LYS A 176 1.99 23.69 15.14
CA LYS A 176 0.96 23.56 16.18
C LYS A 176 0.47 22.13 16.24
N ILE A 177 0.69 21.48 17.39
CA ILE A 177 0.07 20.18 17.68
C ILE A 177 -1.43 20.41 17.77
N LYS A 178 -2.20 19.85 16.82
CA LYS A 178 -3.67 19.90 16.93
C LYS A 178 -4.09 19.11 18.17
N ASP A 179 -5.09 19.60 18.89
CA ASP A 179 -5.50 19.03 20.18
C ASP A 179 -6.00 17.56 20.09
N ASP A 180 -6.41 17.13 18.89
CA ASP A 180 -6.80 15.77 18.54
C ASP A 180 -5.62 14.86 18.13
N LEU A 181 -4.43 15.41 17.92
CA LEU A 181 -3.21 14.72 17.43
C LEU A 181 -2.21 14.42 18.55
N LYS A 182 -2.69 14.21 19.78
CA LYS A 182 -1.84 13.74 20.88
C LYS A 182 -1.36 12.32 20.57
N LEU A 183 -0.18 12.22 19.97
CA LEU A 183 0.69 11.03 19.82
C LEU A 183 0.19 9.83 20.62
N ASP A 184 -0.75 9.10 20.04
CA ASP A 184 -1.29 7.93 20.69
C ASP A 184 -0.22 6.84 20.58
N LYS A 185 0.05 6.14 21.69
CA LYS A 185 0.94 4.96 21.78
C LYS A 185 0.57 3.82 20.82
N VAL A 186 -0.48 4.02 20.03
CA VAL A 186 -1.09 3.11 19.06
C VAL A 186 -0.17 2.85 17.87
N SER A 187 0.62 3.83 17.41
CA SER A 187 1.54 3.67 16.27
C SER A 187 2.63 2.61 16.52
N LEU A 188 3.39 2.75 17.61
CA LEU A 188 4.43 1.81 18.02
C LEU A 188 3.86 0.42 18.35
N PHE A 189 2.63 0.34 18.87
CA PHE A 189 1.98 -0.94 19.15
C PHE A 189 1.52 -1.65 17.87
N LYS A 190 1.00 -0.90 16.88
CA LYS A 190 0.65 -1.43 15.56
C LYS A 190 1.90 -1.93 14.83
N GLU A 191 2.98 -1.15 14.82
CA GLU A 191 4.27 -1.59 14.28
C GLU A 191 4.85 -2.80 15.01
N GLY A 192 4.65 -2.92 16.33
CA GLY A 192 5.03 -4.12 17.07
C GLY A 192 4.39 -5.41 16.55
N LYS A 193 3.24 -5.32 15.86
CA LYS A 193 2.58 -6.44 15.19
C LYS A 193 3.05 -6.64 13.75
N GLN A 194 3.53 -5.58 13.10
CA GLN A 194 4.13 -5.62 11.77
C GLN A 194 5.63 -5.90 11.91
N GLY A 195 6.00 -7.18 11.90
CA GLY A 195 7.41 -7.55 12.05
C GLY A 195 8.28 -6.97 10.93
N GLY A 196 9.52 -6.61 11.29
CA GLY A 196 10.53 -6.05 10.41
C GLY A 196 11.13 -6.99 9.38
#